data_AF-R7U7D3-F1
#
_entry.id   AF-R7U7D3-F1
#
_cell.length_a   1.000
_cell.length_b   1.000
_cell.length_c   1.000
_cell.angle_alpha   90.00
_cell.angle_beta   90.00
_cell.angle_gamma   90.00
#
_symmetry.space_group_name_H-M   'P 1'
#
loop_
_entity.id
_entity.type
_entity.pdbx_description
1 polymer ?
#
loop_
_entity_poly.entity_id
_entity_poly.type
_entity_poly.pdbx_seq_one_letter_code
_entity_poly.pdbx_strand_id
1 'polypeptide(L)'
;MISEGKLSSLQLTGCLYACQRHQIILANGSRAGYFIGDAAGVGKGRQISGIILDNYSRGRTKHIWFSISTDLIVDARRDLSDIGCHLKVIEGAQQLDRETKVFGLPKDFRDGIVFSTYATLVSSVQRGSFVAGKQSRLQQLVSWCGGADFEGCLIFDECHKAKNFDPRKEQNSSKVALAVTTLQRLLPKARVVYCSATGVSDVKNMAFMERLGLWGQGAAFKNFEKFYDTIQSKGLGGHDLILS
;
A
#
# COMPACT_ATOMS: atom_id res chain seq x y z
N MET A 1 -7.63 -14.11 17.17
CA MET A 1 -7.77 -14.23 15.70
C MET A 1 -8.00 -15.66 15.24
N ILE A 2 -7.11 -16.63 15.51
CA ILE A 2 -7.26 -18.04 15.08
C ILE A 2 -8.31 -18.79 15.92
N SER A 3 -8.31 -18.59 17.24
CA SER A 3 -9.23 -19.26 18.17
C SER A 3 -10.69 -18.77 18.11
N GLU A 4 -10.93 -17.64 17.46
CA GLU A 4 -12.27 -17.02 17.36
C GLU A 4 -12.90 -17.17 15.97
N GLY A 5 -12.23 -17.84 15.01
CA GLY A 5 -12.78 -18.09 13.67
C GLY A 5 -13.02 -16.85 12.80
N LYS A 6 -12.42 -15.70 13.15
CA LYS A 6 -12.70 -14.41 12.51
C LYS A 6 -12.15 -14.28 11.08
N LEU A 7 -11.14 -15.09 10.74
CA LEU A 7 -10.58 -15.23 9.39
C LEU A 7 -10.74 -16.68 8.93
N SER A 8 -11.03 -16.88 7.64
CA SER A 8 -10.96 -18.21 7.04
C SER A 8 -9.51 -18.69 6.95
N SER A 9 -9.29 -20.00 6.79
CA SER A 9 -7.94 -20.57 6.66
C SER A 9 -7.15 -19.95 5.51
N LEU A 10 -7.79 -19.69 4.37
CA LEU A 10 -7.16 -19.03 3.23
C LEU A 10 -6.73 -17.60 3.57
N GLN A 11 -7.61 -16.83 4.22
CA GLN A 11 -7.33 -15.46 4.62
C GLN A 11 -6.18 -15.40 5.65
N LEU A 12 -6.18 -16.32 6.61
CA LEU A 12 -5.12 -16.43 7.61
C LEU A 12 -3.77 -16.76 6.96
N THR A 13 -3.74 -17.68 6.01
CA THR A 13 -2.54 -18.03 5.24
C THR A 13 -2.01 -16.82 4.46
N GLY A 14 -2.89 -16.06 3.80
CA GLY A 14 -2.50 -14.81 3.13
C GLY A 14 -1.88 -13.78 4.08
N CYS A 15 -2.46 -13.59 5.26
CA CYS A 15 -1.89 -12.74 6.32
C CYS A 15 -0.50 -13.22 6.77
N LEU A 16 -0.34 -14.53 6.99
CA LEU A 16 0.93 -15.13 7.42
C LEU A 16 2.03 -14.87 6.39
N TYR A 17 1.78 -15.15 5.11
CA TYR A 17 2.75 -14.94 4.05
C TYR A 17 3.11 -13.48 3.85
N ALA A 18 2.13 -12.57 3.96
CA ALA A 18 2.42 -11.14 3.97
C ALA A 18 3.37 -10.77 5.11
N CYS A 19 3.09 -11.22 6.34
CA CYS A 19 3.91 -10.92 7.51
C CYS A 19 5.33 -11.51 7.43
N GLN A 20 5.47 -12.72 6.86
CA GLN A 20 6.75 -13.35 6.60
C GLN A 20 7.55 -12.58 5.54
N ARG A 21 6.90 -12.24 4.41
CA ARG A 21 7.53 -11.46 3.34
C ARG A 21 8.02 -10.11 3.85
N HIS A 22 7.25 -9.45 4.71
CA HIS A 22 7.62 -8.18 5.35
C HIS A 22 8.85 -8.26 6.27
N GLN A 23 9.35 -9.45 6.63
CA GLN A 23 10.62 -9.57 7.36
C GLN A 23 11.85 -9.39 6.47
N ILE A 24 11.69 -9.50 5.15
CA ILE A 24 12.80 -9.43 4.20
C ILE A 24 13.11 -7.98 3.85
N ILE A 25 14.40 -7.61 3.94
CA ILE A 25 14.93 -6.37 3.37
C ILE A 25 15.58 -6.71 2.03
N LEU A 26 15.11 -6.07 0.96
CA LEU A 26 15.64 -6.24 -0.38
C LEU A 26 17.05 -5.64 -0.48
N ALA A 27 17.84 -6.04 -1.47
CA ALA A 27 19.22 -5.57 -1.63
C ALA A 27 19.34 -4.04 -1.85
N ASN A 28 18.28 -3.39 -2.30
CA ASN A 28 18.20 -1.92 -2.39
C ASN A 28 17.90 -1.23 -1.04
N GLY A 29 17.93 -1.95 0.08
CA GLY A 29 17.67 -1.45 1.44
C GLY A 29 16.19 -1.32 1.79
N SER A 30 15.30 -1.63 0.85
CA SER A 30 13.87 -1.41 1.00
C SER A 30 13.16 -2.70 1.44
N ARG A 31 12.18 -2.61 2.34
CA ARG A 31 11.43 -3.79 2.84
C ARG A 31 10.62 -4.47 1.73
N ALA A 32 10.65 -5.79 1.63
CA ALA A 32 9.83 -6.49 0.65
C ALA A 32 8.33 -6.27 0.91
N GLY A 33 7.55 -6.16 -0.16
CA GLY A 33 6.09 -6.08 -0.17
C GLY A 33 5.45 -7.41 -0.56
N TYR A 34 4.14 -7.48 -0.40
CA TYR A 34 3.33 -8.66 -0.71
C TYR A 34 2.12 -8.29 -1.57
N PHE A 35 1.67 -9.20 -2.42
CA PHE A 35 0.49 -8.99 -3.26
C PHE A 35 -0.61 -9.99 -2.89
N ILE A 36 -1.82 -9.47 -2.66
CA ILE A 36 -3.04 -10.24 -2.44
C ILE A 36 -3.83 -10.23 -3.75
N GLY A 37 -3.85 -11.38 -4.42
CA GLY A 37 -4.46 -11.58 -5.73
C GLY A 37 -5.78 -12.34 -5.73
N ASP A 38 -6.36 -12.60 -4.56
CA ASP A 38 -7.54 -13.46 -4.45
C ASP A 38 -8.74 -12.89 -5.21
N ALA A 39 -9.58 -13.79 -5.73
CA ALA A 39 -10.78 -13.44 -6.45
C ALA A 39 -11.70 -12.48 -5.65
N ALA A 40 -12.53 -11.72 -6.36
CA ALA A 40 -13.52 -10.87 -5.73
C ALA A 40 -14.43 -11.71 -4.80
N GLY A 41 -14.78 -11.16 -3.63
CA GLY A 41 -15.61 -11.86 -2.64
C GLY A 41 -14.87 -12.77 -1.67
N VAL A 42 -13.56 -13.02 -1.85
CA VAL A 42 -12.75 -13.87 -0.93
C VAL A 42 -12.41 -13.17 0.41
N GLY A 43 -12.79 -11.90 0.57
CA GLY A 43 -12.61 -11.15 1.82
C GLY A 43 -11.21 -10.53 1.98
N LYS A 44 -10.68 -9.91 0.92
CA LYS A 44 -9.38 -9.22 0.92
C LYS A 44 -9.30 -8.11 1.98
N GLY A 45 -10.38 -7.36 2.22
CA GLY A 45 -10.39 -6.33 3.25
C GLY A 45 -10.22 -6.90 4.67
N ARG A 46 -10.74 -8.11 4.96
CA ARG A 46 -10.44 -8.83 6.20
C ARG A 46 -8.98 -9.30 6.28
N GLN A 47 -8.37 -9.70 5.16
CA GLN A 47 -6.93 -10.01 5.13
C GLN A 47 -6.06 -8.78 5.39
N ILE A 48 -6.36 -7.66 4.73
CA ILE A 48 -5.70 -6.37 4.97
C ILE A 48 -5.81 -6.00 6.46
N SER A 49 -7.03 -6.12 7.01
CA SER A 49 -7.29 -5.87 8.42
C SER A 49 -6.46 -6.78 9.32
N GLY A 50 -6.34 -8.07 8.98
CA GLY A 50 -5.54 -9.04 9.74
C GLY A 50 -4.05 -8.71 9.74
N ILE A 51 -3.51 -8.26 8.60
CA ILE A 51 -2.13 -7.79 8.47
C ILE A 51 -1.90 -6.53 9.31
N ILE A 52 -2.85 -5.58 9.29
CA ILE A 52 -2.78 -4.38 10.12
C ILE A 52 -2.80 -4.76 11.60
N LEU A 53 -3.70 -5.66 12.01
CA LEU A 53 -3.85 -6.09 13.40
C LEU A 53 -2.61 -6.82 13.93
N ASP A 54 -1.97 -7.69 13.13
CA ASP A 54 -0.68 -8.30 13.51
C ASP A 54 0.39 -7.23 13.74
N ASN A 55 0.50 -6.26 12.84
CA ASN A 55 1.49 -5.19 12.97
C ASN A 55 1.21 -4.27 14.17
N TYR A 56 -0.05 -3.95 14.43
CA TYR A 56 -0.47 -3.23 15.61
C TYR A 56 -0.09 -3.96 16.90
N SER A 57 -0.36 -5.26 16.95
CA SER A 57 0.00 -6.12 18.09
C SER A 57 1.52 -6.19 18.33
N ARG A 58 2.33 -5.82 17.33
CA ARG A 58 3.80 -5.70 17.40
C ARG A 58 4.28 -4.27 17.64
N GLY A 59 3.40 -3.38 18.08
CA GLY A 59 3.72 -1.99 18.46
C GLY A 59 3.79 -1.00 17.31
N ARG A 60 3.42 -1.38 16.07
CA ARG A 60 3.37 -0.47 14.92
C ARG A 60 1.98 0.14 14.86
N THR A 61 1.83 1.38 15.30
CA THR A 61 0.50 1.97 15.55
C THR A 61 -0.03 2.86 14.43
N LYS A 62 0.78 3.14 13.41
CA LYS A 62 0.42 3.99 12.27
C LYS A 62 0.33 3.16 10.99
N HIS A 63 -0.73 3.30 10.22
CA HIS A 63 -0.92 2.62 8.94
C HIS A 63 -1.56 3.56 7.91
N ILE A 64 -1.33 3.31 6.64
CA ILE A 64 -2.02 3.98 5.53
C ILE A 64 -2.76 2.93 4.70
N TRP A 65 -4.03 3.18 4.42
CA TRP A 65 -4.87 2.37 3.54
C TRP A 65 -5.40 3.22 2.39
N PHE A 66 -4.86 3.02 1.19
CA PHE A 66 -5.40 3.62 -0.02
C PHE A 66 -6.43 2.72 -0.67
N SER A 67 -7.57 3.30 -1.07
CA SER A 67 -8.57 2.64 -1.89
C SER A 67 -9.08 3.58 -3.00
N ILE A 68 -10.13 3.19 -3.70
CA ILE A 68 -10.60 3.88 -4.92
C ILE A 68 -11.71 4.90 -4.67
N SER A 69 -12.44 4.76 -3.57
CA SER A 69 -13.51 5.67 -3.16
C SER A 69 -13.42 5.91 -1.65
N THR A 70 -13.84 7.09 -1.22
CA THR A 70 -14.02 7.43 0.20
C THR A 70 -15.11 6.59 0.84
N ASP A 71 -16.10 6.13 0.08
CA ASP A 71 -17.24 5.37 0.60
C ASP A 71 -16.82 4.00 1.13
N LEU A 72 -15.74 3.45 0.58
CA LEU A 72 -15.16 2.16 1.01
C LEU A 72 -14.54 2.21 2.41
N ILE A 73 -14.48 3.38 3.05
CA ILE A 73 -14.10 3.48 4.46
C ILE A 73 -15.09 2.73 5.36
N VAL A 74 -16.37 2.65 4.97
CA VAL A 74 -17.39 1.91 5.73
C VAL A 74 -17.09 0.41 5.69
N ASP A 75 -16.75 -0.13 4.52
CA ASP A 75 -16.30 -1.51 4.37
C ASP A 75 -15.01 -1.78 5.12
N ALA A 76 -14.02 -0.90 5.03
CA ALA A 76 -12.76 -1.03 5.77
C ALA A 76 -13.00 -1.06 7.29
N ARG A 77 -13.86 -0.18 7.82
CA ARG A 77 -14.24 -0.16 9.25
C ARG A 77 -14.95 -1.45 9.67
N ARG A 78 -15.88 -1.96 8.85
CA ARG A 78 -16.56 -3.24 9.09
C ARG A 78 -15.55 -4.38 9.13
N ASP A 79 -14.68 -4.48 8.12
CA ASP A 79 -13.72 -5.58 8.01
C ASP A 79 -12.70 -5.57 9.15
N LEU A 80 -12.29 -4.39 9.63
CA LEU A 80 -11.47 -4.23 10.84
C LEU A 80 -12.23 -4.70 12.09
N SER A 81 -13.48 -4.26 12.27
CA SER A 81 -14.31 -4.63 13.42
C SER A 81 -14.61 -6.13 13.46
N ASP A 82 -14.91 -6.75 12.32
CA ASP A 82 -15.19 -8.19 12.18
C ASP A 82 -14.04 -9.05 12.73
N ILE A 83 -12.80 -8.56 12.60
CA ILE A 83 -11.62 -9.26 13.11
C ILE A 83 -11.17 -8.79 14.51
N GLY A 84 -11.89 -7.86 15.13
CA GLY A 84 -11.57 -7.26 16.44
C GLY A 84 -10.47 -6.19 16.41
N CYS A 85 -10.21 -5.58 15.26
CA CYS A 85 -9.30 -4.44 15.14
C CYS A 85 -10.07 -3.13 15.34
N HIS A 86 -9.84 -2.46 16.47
CA HIS A 86 -10.53 -1.22 16.84
C HIS A 86 -9.67 0.04 16.69
N LEU A 87 -8.65 -0.02 15.84
CA LEU A 87 -7.85 1.15 15.47
C LEU A 87 -8.74 2.25 14.88
N LYS A 88 -8.47 3.50 15.25
CA LYS A 88 -9.17 4.65 14.67
C LYS A 88 -8.88 4.73 13.17
N VAL A 89 -9.93 4.85 12.37
CA VAL A 89 -9.82 5.09 10.93
C VAL A 89 -10.02 6.57 10.65
N ILE A 90 -8.95 7.23 10.25
CA ILE A 90 -8.85 8.65 9.93
C ILE A 90 -9.19 8.85 8.44
N GLU A 91 -10.15 9.73 8.16
CA GLU A 91 -10.67 10.09 6.83
C GLU A 91 -9.71 11.02 6.09
N GLY A 92 -8.63 10.42 5.60
CA GLY A 92 -7.65 11.08 4.77
C GLY A 92 -6.81 12.14 5.49
N ALA A 93 -5.89 12.73 4.74
CA ALA A 93 -5.01 13.77 5.24
C ALA A 93 -5.76 15.09 5.52
N GLN A 94 -6.94 15.30 4.89
CA GLN A 94 -7.78 16.47 5.17
C GLN A 94 -8.30 16.47 6.61
N GLN A 95 -8.62 15.29 7.16
CA GLN A 95 -9.00 15.20 8.57
C GLN A 95 -7.80 15.53 9.46
N LEU A 96 -6.58 15.10 9.12
CA LEU A 96 -5.39 15.48 9.88
C LEU A 96 -5.20 17.01 9.91
N ASP A 97 -5.41 17.71 8.79
CA ASP A 97 -5.37 19.19 8.76
C ASP A 97 -6.39 19.79 9.72
N ARG A 98 -7.65 19.36 9.59
CA ARG A 98 -8.79 19.92 10.35
C ARG A 98 -8.60 19.77 11.85
N GLU A 99 -8.00 18.66 12.27
CA GLU A 99 -7.83 18.31 13.68
C GLU A 99 -6.51 18.83 14.25
N THR A 100 -5.58 19.32 13.42
CA THR A 100 -4.31 19.89 13.89
C THR A 100 -4.58 21.23 14.60
N LYS A 101 -4.25 21.27 15.89
CA LYS A 101 -4.41 22.47 16.74
C LYS A 101 -3.05 23.17 16.94
N VAL A 102 -3.06 24.28 17.68
CA VAL A 102 -1.85 25.07 18.01
C VAL A 102 -0.75 24.20 18.64
N PHE A 103 -1.12 23.21 19.47
CA PHE A 103 -0.19 22.27 20.12
C PHE A 103 0.04 20.97 19.31
N GLY A 104 -0.29 20.97 18.03
CA GLY A 104 -0.19 19.81 17.14
C GLY A 104 -1.44 18.93 17.14
N LEU A 105 -1.28 17.71 16.60
CA LEU A 105 -2.36 16.73 16.50
C LEU A 105 -2.77 16.20 17.89
N PRO A 106 -4.08 16.09 18.16
CA PRO A 106 -4.60 15.38 19.34
C PRO A 106 -4.13 13.93 19.37
N LYS A 107 -4.06 13.33 20.57
CA LYS A 107 -3.56 11.95 20.77
C LYS A 107 -4.22 10.95 19.82
N ASP A 108 -5.54 11.03 19.70
CA ASP A 108 -6.34 10.13 18.86
C ASP A 108 -6.05 10.23 17.36
N PHE A 109 -5.31 11.24 16.89
CA PHE A 109 -4.92 11.40 15.49
C PHE A 109 -3.42 11.18 15.26
N ARG A 110 -2.67 10.85 16.32
CA ARG A 110 -1.23 10.55 16.21
C ARG A 110 -1.01 9.12 15.75
N ASP A 111 -1.92 8.20 16.04
CA ASP A 111 -1.91 6.80 15.63
C ASP A 111 -3.25 6.39 14.99
N GLY A 112 -3.29 5.19 14.42
CA GLY A 112 -4.44 4.65 13.70
C GLY A 112 -4.16 4.36 12.23
N ILE A 113 -5.23 4.35 11.44
CA ILE A 113 -5.21 4.03 10.01
C ILE A 113 -5.68 5.26 9.25
N VAL A 114 -4.81 5.88 8.47
CA VAL A 114 -5.24 6.90 7.52
C VAL A 114 -5.81 6.21 6.30
N PHE A 115 -7.13 6.27 6.14
CA PHE A 115 -7.85 5.79 4.96
C PHE A 115 -7.95 6.92 3.95
N SER A 116 -7.42 6.72 2.75
CA SER A 116 -7.31 7.75 1.72
C SER A 116 -7.61 7.17 0.34
N THR A 117 -7.85 8.04 -0.65
CA THR A 117 -8.04 7.58 -2.04
C THR A 117 -6.85 7.94 -2.90
N TYR A 118 -6.62 7.15 -3.96
CA TYR A 118 -5.62 7.49 -4.98
C TYR A 118 -5.84 8.88 -5.58
N ALA A 119 -7.09 9.31 -5.74
CA ALA A 119 -7.44 10.64 -6.22
C ALA A 119 -6.99 11.74 -5.24
N THR A 120 -7.14 11.51 -3.93
CA THR A 120 -6.67 12.47 -2.92
C THR A 120 -5.15 12.52 -2.79
N LEU A 121 -4.45 11.41 -3.08
CA LEU A 121 -2.99 11.39 -3.07
C LEU A 121 -2.40 12.35 -4.13
N VAL A 122 -3.06 12.46 -5.28
CA VAL A 122 -2.66 13.36 -6.37
C VAL A 122 -3.27 14.76 -6.26
N SER A 123 -4.23 14.98 -5.35
CA SER A 123 -4.90 16.28 -5.15
C SER A 123 -4.04 17.25 -4.34
N SER A 124 -2.92 17.67 -4.94
CA SER A 124 -2.11 18.86 -4.59
C SER A 124 -0.84 18.87 -5.43
N VAL A 125 -1.02 18.72 -6.75
CA VAL A 125 -0.11 19.26 -7.75
C VAL A 125 -0.91 20.31 -8.51
N GLN A 126 -1.20 21.45 -7.87
CA GLN A 126 -1.44 22.65 -8.67
C GLN A 126 -0.12 22.94 -9.37
N ARG A 127 -0.10 22.71 -10.68
CA ARG A 127 1.02 23.08 -11.56
C ARG A 127 1.40 24.53 -11.24
N GLY A 128 2.66 24.77 -10.89
CA GLY A 128 3.25 26.10 -10.98
C GLY A 128 2.92 27.12 -9.88
N SER A 129 2.37 26.73 -8.72
CA SER A 129 2.33 27.64 -7.57
C SER A 129 2.96 26.95 -6.35
N PHE A 130 4.23 27.27 -6.10
CA PHE A 130 4.77 27.25 -4.75
C PHE A 130 3.98 28.29 -3.94
N VAL A 131 2.78 27.92 -3.47
CA VAL A 131 2.18 28.66 -2.36
C VAL A 131 3.06 28.33 -1.16
N ALA A 132 3.95 29.26 -0.82
CA ALA A 132 4.80 29.15 0.34
C ALA A 132 3.94 28.78 1.56
N GLY A 133 4.15 27.58 2.10
CA GLY A 133 3.50 27.12 3.34
C GLY A 133 2.45 26.00 3.25
N LYS A 134 2.01 25.51 2.07
CA LYS A 134 1.13 24.31 1.99
C LYS A 134 1.85 23.08 1.42
N GLN A 135 2.08 22.09 2.28
CA GLN A 135 2.62 20.78 1.90
C GLN A 135 1.65 20.03 0.97
N SER A 136 2.19 19.19 0.08
CA SER A 136 1.35 18.28 -0.72
C SER A 136 0.73 17.20 0.17
N ARG A 137 -0.38 16.60 -0.26
CA ARG A 137 -1.04 15.48 0.44
C ARG A 137 -0.10 14.31 0.67
N LEU A 138 0.75 14.02 -0.31
CA LEU A 138 1.81 13.03 -0.20
C LEU A 138 2.82 13.40 0.91
N GLN A 139 3.33 14.64 0.91
CA GLN A 139 4.26 15.10 1.94
C GLN A 139 3.66 15.06 3.34
N GLN A 140 2.38 15.44 3.45
CA GLN A 140 1.66 15.39 4.71
C GLN A 140 1.53 13.95 5.24
N LEU A 141 1.21 12.98 4.38
CA LEU A 141 1.15 11.57 4.78
C LEU A 141 2.52 11.07 5.22
N VAL A 142 3.58 11.41 4.49
CA VAL A 142 4.96 11.06 4.88
C VAL A 142 5.34 11.69 6.22
N SER A 143 4.97 12.94 6.45
CA SER A 143 5.19 13.63 7.72
C SER A 143 4.43 12.97 8.87
N TRP A 144 3.15 12.63 8.68
CA TRP A 144 2.35 11.93 9.68
C TRP A 144 2.94 10.55 10.01
N CYS A 145 3.46 9.84 9.01
CA CYS A 145 4.19 8.58 9.18
C CYS A 145 5.49 8.71 9.98
N GLY A 146 6.06 9.91 10.12
CA GLY A 146 7.37 10.13 10.74
C GLY A 146 8.55 9.92 9.78
N GLY A 147 8.31 9.97 8.46
CA GLY A 147 9.36 9.88 7.45
C GLY A 147 9.83 8.47 7.14
N ALA A 148 11.11 8.35 6.73
CA ALA A 148 11.66 7.13 6.14
C ALA A 148 11.74 5.93 7.09
N ASP A 149 11.69 6.18 8.41
CA ASP A 149 11.69 5.15 9.45
C ASP A 149 10.32 4.51 9.68
N PHE A 150 9.29 4.98 8.96
CA PHE A 150 7.95 4.41 9.04
C PHE A 150 7.94 2.90 8.74
N GLU A 151 7.53 2.13 9.74
CA GLU A 151 7.47 0.68 9.70
C GLU A 151 6.04 0.12 9.60
N GLY A 152 5.04 0.99 9.57
CA GLY A 152 3.64 0.60 9.48
C GLY A 152 3.25 -0.02 8.14
N CYS A 153 2.00 -0.43 8.05
CA CYS A 153 1.46 -0.96 6.81
C CYS A 153 1.19 0.19 5.82
N LEU A 154 1.58 -0.02 4.56
CA LEU A 154 1.22 0.83 3.43
C LEU A 154 0.41 -0.02 2.45
N ILE A 155 -0.91 0.09 2.54
CA ILE A 155 -1.83 -0.74 1.78
C ILE A 155 -2.28 0.02 0.53
N PHE A 156 -2.13 -0.62 -0.62
CA PHE A 156 -2.70 -0.22 -1.90
C PHE A 156 -3.82 -1.20 -2.23
N ASP A 157 -5.04 -0.89 -1.79
CA ASP A 157 -6.24 -1.65 -2.13
C ASP A 157 -6.75 -1.24 -3.52
N GLU A 158 -7.27 -2.21 -4.27
CA GLU A 158 -7.56 -2.10 -5.70
C GLU A 158 -6.41 -1.43 -6.49
N CYS A 159 -5.18 -1.91 -6.24
CA CYS A 159 -3.93 -1.30 -6.73
C CYS A 159 -3.80 -1.24 -8.25
N HIS A 160 -4.63 -1.95 -9.00
CA HIS A 160 -4.70 -1.83 -10.46
C HIS A 160 -5.04 -0.39 -10.93
N LYS A 161 -5.55 0.49 -10.05
CA LYS A 161 -5.70 1.92 -10.34
C LYS A 161 -4.38 2.68 -10.47
N ALA A 162 -3.29 2.16 -9.92
CA ALA A 162 -1.93 2.71 -10.06
C ALA A 162 -1.18 2.20 -11.31
N LYS A 163 -1.92 1.65 -12.29
CA LYS A 163 -1.35 1.20 -13.57
C LYS A 163 -0.72 2.34 -14.38
N ASN A 164 -0.06 1.96 -15.47
CA ASN A 164 0.65 2.86 -16.40
C ASN A 164 1.83 3.60 -15.74
N PHE A 165 2.65 2.85 -15.00
CA PHE A 165 3.98 3.29 -14.59
C PHE A 165 5.01 2.83 -15.64
N ASP A 166 5.84 3.75 -16.12
CA ASP A 166 6.96 3.46 -17.01
C ASP A 166 8.28 3.81 -16.30
N PRO A 167 9.04 2.81 -15.82
CA PRO A 167 10.31 3.04 -15.14
C PRO A 167 11.37 3.76 -15.99
N ARG A 168 11.27 3.72 -17.33
CA ARG A 168 12.22 4.39 -18.24
C ARG A 168 11.83 5.83 -18.54
N LYS A 169 10.53 6.12 -18.46
CA LYS A 169 9.95 7.43 -18.79
C LYS A 169 8.90 7.79 -17.76
N GLU A 170 9.33 8.01 -16.51
CA GLU A 170 8.41 8.33 -15.41
C GLU A 170 7.50 9.53 -15.72
N GLN A 171 7.96 10.48 -16.54
CA GLN A 171 7.16 11.62 -17.04
C GLN A 171 5.94 11.22 -17.89
N ASN A 172 5.97 10.04 -18.51
CA ASN A 172 4.85 9.49 -19.28
C ASN A 172 3.89 8.67 -18.40
N SER A 173 4.23 8.47 -17.12
CA SER A 173 3.40 7.70 -16.19
C SER A 173 2.18 8.48 -15.76
N SER A 174 1.13 7.76 -15.33
CA SER A 174 -0.02 8.42 -14.72
C SER A 174 0.39 9.14 -13.42
N LYS A 175 -0.28 10.24 -13.07
CA LYS A 175 -0.01 10.97 -11.82
C LYS A 175 -0.16 10.06 -10.59
N VAL A 176 -1.12 9.14 -10.63
CA VAL A 176 -1.38 8.18 -9.55
C VAL A 176 -0.21 7.20 -9.44
N ALA A 177 0.22 6.61 -10.56
CA ALA A 177 1.37 5.72 -10.60
C ALA A 177 2.62 6.39 -10.03
N LEU A 178 2.94 7.61 -10.49
CA LEU A 178 4.09 8.37 -10.01
C LEU A 178 4.00 8.67 -8.51
N ALA A 179 2.83 9.09 -8.01
CA ALA A 179 2.64 9.37 -6.59
C ALA A 179 2.76 8.10 -5.72
N VAL A 180 2.21 6.96 -6.17
CA VAL A 180 2.34 5.66 -5.50
C VAL A 180 3.80 5.22 -5.45
N THR A 181 4.52 5.27 -6.57
CA THR A 181 5.95 4.93 -6.60
C THR A 181 6.77 5.87 -5.71
N THR A 182 6.50 7.18 -5.77
CA THR A 182 7.19 8.19 -4.96
C THR A 182 6.98 7.94 -3.46
N LEU A 183 5.75 7.66 -3.04
CA LEU A 183 5.43 7.37 -1.64
C LEU A 183 6.18 6.14 -1.11
N GLN A 184 6.24 5.06 -1.91
CA GLN A 184 6.98 3.86 -1.55
C GLN A 184 8.49 4.11 -1.39
N ARG A 185 9.07 4.98 -2.23
CA ARG A 185 10.48 5.38 -2.16
C ARG A 185 10.77 6.27 -0.94
N LEU A 186 9.84 7.15 -0.58
CA LEU A 186 9.95 7.99 0.62
C LEU A 186 9.74 7.22 1.94
N LEU A 187 9.08 6.06 1.88
CA LEU A 187 8.81 5.18 3.03
C LEU A 187 9.49 3.81 2.83
N PRO A 188 10.83 3.75 2.76
CA PRO A 188 11.55 2.53 2.38
C PRO A 188 11.38 1.38 3.39
N LYS A 189 11.05 1.64 4.65
CA LYS A 189 10.82 0.61 5.67
C LYS A 189 9.36 0.16 5.80
N ALA A 190 8.46 0.75 5.02
CA ALA A 190 7.03 0.42 5.06
C ALA A 190 6.75 -1.02 4.68
N ARG A 191 5.71 -1.59 5.30
CA ARG A 191 5.19 -2.92 5.04
C ARG A 191 4.13 -2.83 3.94
N VAL A 192 4.58 -2.89 2.69
CA VAL A 192 3.73 -2.67 1.52
C VAL A 192 2.87 -3.89 1.24
N VAL A 193 1.57 -3.65 1.04
CA VAL A 193 0.63 -4.66 0.55
C VAL A 193 -0.07 -4.11 -0.67
N TYR A 194 0.03 -4.82 -1.78
CA TYR A 194 -0.75 -4.56 -2.98
C TYR A 194 -1.95 -5.51 -2.98
N CYS A 195 -3.14 -5.02 -3.25
CA CYS A 195 -4.36 -5.83 -3.24
C CYS A 195 -5.18 -5.52 -4.48
N SER A 196 -5.55 -6.55 -5.26
CA SER A 196 -6.44 -6.37 -6.41
C SER A 196 -7.11 -7.69 -6.80
N ALA A 197 -8.45 -7.66 -6.93
CA ALA A 197 -9.23 -8.85 -7.31
C ALA A 197 -9.05 -9.26 -8.77
N THR A 198 -8.84 -8.27 -9.63
CA THR A 198 -8.68 -8.42 -11.07
C THR A 198 -7.26 -8.80 -11.48
N GLY A 199 -6.41 -9.03 -10.47
CA GLY A 199 -4.95 -9.03 -10.51
C GLY A 199 -4.29 -8.43 -11.75
N VAL A 200 -3.16 -9.00 -12.12
CA VAL A 200 -2.31 -8.44 -13.17
C VAL A 200 -2.66 -9.14 -14.47
N SER A 201 -3.73 -8.67 -15.12
CA SER A 201 -4.12 -9.16 -16.46
C SER A 201 -3.07 -8.82 -17.52
N ASP A 202 -2.36 -7.70 -17.37
CA ASP A 202 -1.18 -7.35 -18.16
C ASP A 202 -0.01 -7.06 -17.23
N VAL A 203 1.07 -7.83 -17.38
CA VAL A 203 2.33 -7.74 -16.63
C VAL A 203 2.89 -6.32 -16.61
N LYS A 204 2.66 -5.51 -17.67
CA LYS A 204 3.05 -4.09 -17.72
C LYS A 204 2.49 -3.29 -16.54
N ASN A 205 1.30 -3.65 -16.07
CA ASN A 205 0.65 -2.96 -14.97
C ASN A 205 1.28 -3.26 -13.61
N MET A 206 2.27 -4.16 -13.53
CA MET A 206 3.03 -4.43 -12.29
C MET A 206 4.21 -3.49 -12.08
N ALA A 207 4.56 -2.64 -13.04
CA ALA A 207 5.81 -1.90 -12.99
C ALA A 207 5.99 -1.07 -11.69
N PHE A 208 4.91 -0.56 -11.11
CA PHE A 208 4.93 0.20 -9.85
C PHE A 208 5.10 -0.67 -8.58
N MET A 209 4.94 -1.99 -8.70
CA MET A 209 5.04 -2.97 -7.61
C MET A 209 6.50 -3.36 -7.32
N GLU A 210 7.40 -2.36 -7.30
CA GLU A 210 8.85 -2.54 -7.14
C GLU A 210 9.21 -3.34 -5.87
N ARG A 211 8.33 -3.34 -4.87
CA ARG A 211 8.55 -4.01 -3.57
C ARG A 211 8.33 -5.51 -3.60
N LEU A 212 7.80 -6.07 -4.69
CA LEU A 212 7.76 -7.53 -4.86
C LEU A 212 9.17 -8.12 -4.94
N GLY A 213 10.18 -7.32 -5.32
CA GLY A 213 11.58 -7.74 -5.36
C GLY A 213 11.88 -8.74 -6.48
N LEU A 214 11.03 -8.78 -7.52
CA LEU A 214 11.22 -9.63 -8.69
C LEU A 214 12.30 -9.04 -9.62
N TRP A 215 12.39 -7.71 -9.69
CA TRP A 215 13.39 -7.01 -10.50
C TRP A 215 14.16 -5.95 -9.70
N GLY A 216 15.32 -5.57 -10.24
CA GLY A 216 16.20 -4.55 -9.68
C GLY A 216 17.47 -5.13 -9.06
N GLN A 217 18.17 -4.33 -8.26
CA GLN A 217 19.41 -4.74 -7.61
C GLN A 217 19.20 -6.00 -6.75
N GLY A 218 20.02 -7.02 -6.98
CA GLY A 218 19.99 -8.28 -6.22
C GLY A 218 18.77 -9.18 -6.49
N ALA A 219 17.89 -8.79 -7.41
CA ALA A 219 16.71 -9.58 -7.78
C ALA A 219 17.01 -10.52 -8.96
N ALA A 220 16.08 -11.45 -9.25
CA ALA A 220 16.22 -12.42 -10.34
C ALA A 220 16.29 -11.75 -11.72
N PHE A 221 15.60 -10.62 -11.88
CA PHE A 221 15.61 -9.83 -13.11
C PHE A 221 16.34 -8.51 -12.90
N LYS A 222 17.22 -8.13 -13.83
CA LYS A 222 18.00 -6.89 -13.72
C LYS A 222 17.13 -5.63 -13.62
N ASN A 223 16.03 -5.60 -14.37
CA ASN A 223 15.07 -4.49 -14.45
C ASN A 223 13.70 -5.01 -14.87
N PHE A 224 12.70 -4.12 -14.84
CA PHE A 224 11.33 -4.46 -15.17
C PHE A 224 11.17 -4.94 -16.62
N GLU A 225 11.94 -4.39 -17.56
CA GLU A 225 11.91 -4.80 -18.96
C GLU A 225 12.32 -6.25 -19.11
N LYS A 226 13.43 -6.65 -18.49
CA LYS A 226 13.92 -8.03 -18.58
C LYS A 226 12.95 -9.00 -17.93
N PHE A 227 12.30 -8.60 -16.84
CA PHE A 227 11.19 -9.35 -16.26
C PHE A 227 10.06 -9.48 -17.28
N TYR A 228 9.50 -8.37 -17.75
CA TYR A 228 8.39 -8.32 -18.69
C TYR A 228 8.64 -9.18 -19.95
N ASP A 229 9.79 -9.01 -20.62
CA ASP A 229 10.15 -9.76 -21.83
C ASP A 229 10.26 -11.27 -21.56
N THR A 230 10.79 -11.66 -20.39
CA THR A 230 10.92 -13.07 -20.02
C THR A 230 9.56 -13.70 -19.73
N ILE A 231 8.64 -12.95 -19.10
CA ILE A 231 7.30 -13.45 -18.81
C ILE A 231 6.47 -13.59 -20.09
N GLN A 232 6.52 -12.59 -20.97
CA GLN A 232 5.82 -12.62 -22.25
C GLN A 232 6.31 -13.75 -23.15
N SER A 233 7.63 -13.99 -23.24
CA SER A 233 8.18 -15.09 -24.05
C SER A 233 7.82 -16.48 -23.54
N LYS A 234 7.53 -16.62 -22.23
CA LYS A 234 7.06 -17.86 -21.63
C LYS A 234 5.53 -18.05 -21.69
N GLY A 235 4.78 -17.06 -22.20
CA GLY A 235 3.32 -17.10 -22.23
C GLY A 235 2.66 -17.13 -20.85
N LEU A 236 3.39 -16.76 -19.79
CA LEU A 236 2.88 -16.76 -18.42
C LEU A 236 2.10 -15.47 -18.14
N GLY A 237 0.97 -15.59 -17.44
CA GLY A 237 0.22 -14.45 -16.96
C GLY A 237 0.88 -13.81 -15.73
N GLY A 238 0.52 -12.56 -15.42
CA GLY A 238 1.00 -11.91 -14.19
C GLY A 238 0.56 -12.63 -12.92
N HIS A 239 -0.56 -13.36 -12.96
CA HIS A 239 -1.07 -14.15 -11.83
C HIS A 239 -0.21 -15.37 -11.49
N ASP A 240 0.39 -16.03 -12.48
CA ASP A 240 1.17 -17.28 -12.30
C ASP A 240 2.49 -17.03 -11.54
N LEU A 241 2.97 -15.78 -11.53
CA LEU A 241 4.25 -15.37 -10.95
C LEU A 241 4.16 -14.87 -9.51
N ILE A 242 2.96 -14.52 -9.06
CA ILE A 242 2.77 -13.94 -7.73
C ILE A 242 2.44 -15.02 -6.70
N LEU A 243 2.08 -16.22 -7.17
CA LEU A 243 1.75 -17.39 -6.36
C LEU A 243 2.85 -18.46 -6.34
N SER A 244 3.95 -18.25 -7.07
CA SER A 244 5.15 -19.11 -7.05
C SER A 244 6.25 -18.54 -6.17
#